data_AF-A0A1V6EY59-F1
#
_entry.id   AF-A0A1V6EY59-F1
#
_cell.length_a   1.000
_cell.length_b   1.000
_cell.length_c   1.000
_cell.angle_alpha   90.00
_cell.angle_beta   90.00
_cell.angle_gamma   90.00
#
_symmetry.space_group_name_H-M   'P 1'
#
loop_
_entity.id
_entity.type
_entity.pdbx_description
1 polymer ?
#
loop_
_entity_poly.entity_id
_entity_poly.type
_entity_poly.pdbx_seq_one_letter_code
_entity_poly.pdbx_strand_id
1 'polypeptide(L)' 'MATRTIPQAPVRLVRPTRRGGCYQWEVTTCPYCGKRHRHGAGDEPDQVNTFLGHRVEHCTGHDPCGVGYYLVLDGEA' A
#
# COMPACT_ATOMS: atom_id res chain seq x y z
N MET A 1 3.65 11.32 26.15
CA MET A 1 2.81 10.51 25.25
C MET A 1 3.70 10.05 24.10
N ALA A 2 3.90 8.75 23.91
CA ALA A 2 4.68 8.27 22.77
C ALA A 2 3.86 8.49 21.49
N THR A 3 4.38 9.31 20.57
CA THR A 3 3.85 9.40 19.21
C THR A 3 3.97 8.01 18.58
N ARG A 4 2.82 7.33 18.37
CA ARG A 4 2.80 6.10 17.58
C ARG A 4 3.11 6.49 16.13
N THR A 5 4.35 6.26 15.72
CA THR A 5 4.73 6.40 14.31
C THR A 5 3.98 5.36 13.50
N ILE A 6 3.15 5.82 12.56
CA ILE A 6 2.48 4.94 11.62
C ILE A 6 3.55 4.39 10.66
N PRO A 7 3.70 3.05 10.55
CA PRO A 7 4.73 2.48 9.70
C PRO A 7 4.52 2.85 8.23
N GLN A 8 5.62 2.99 7.50
CA GLN A 8 5.60 3.16 6.05
C GLN A 8 5.86 1.80 5.39
N ALA A 9 5.20 1.56 4.26
CA ALA A 9 5.37 0.39 3.44
C ALA A 9 5.78 0.84 2.03
N PRO A 10 7.03 0.57 1.61
CA PRO A 10 7.47 0.89 0.26
C PRO A 10 6.68 0.06 -0.75
N VAL A 11 6.27 0.72 -1.83
CA VAL A 11 5.52 0.10 -2.92
C VAL A 11 6.20 0.30 -4.26
N ARG A 12 5.96 -0.68 -5.13
CA ARG A 12 6.27 -0.60 -6.56
C ARG A 12 5.01 -0.68 -7.40
N LEU A 13 5.00 0.04 -8.52
CA LEU A 13 3.89 -0.01 -9.46
C LEU A 13 3.95 -1.30 -10.27
N VAL A 14 2.86 -2.05 -10.26
CA VAL A 14 2.65 -3.21 -11.12
C VAL A 14 1.68 -2.81 -12.22
N ARG A 15 2.15 -2.92 -13.47
CA ARG A 15 1.34 -2.61 -14.65
C ARG A 15 0.35 -3.74 -14.91
N PRO A 16 -0.86 -3.43 -15.39
CA PRO A 16 -1.81 -4.47 -15.79
C PRO A 16 -1.23 -5.31 -16.93
N THR A 17 -1.38 -6.64 -16.84
CA THR A 17 -0.91 -7.58 -17.87
C THR A 17 -1.96 -7.83 -18.96
N ARG A 18 -3.20 -7.43 -18.73
CA ARG A 18 -4.33 -7.59 -19.66
C ARG A 18 -4.90 -6.24 -20.04
N ARG A 19 -5.40 -6.14 -21.28
CA ARG A 19 -6.13 -4.96 -21.76
C ARG A 19 -7.36 -4.72 -20.87
N GLY A 20 -7.50 -3.51 -20.34
CA GLY A 20 -8.57 -3.14 -19.40
C GLY A 20 -8.34 -3.58 -17.94
N GLY A 21 -7.13 -4.03 -17.58
CA GLY A 21 -6.77 -4.24 -16.18
C GLY A 21 -6.35 -2.95 -15.48
N CYS A 22 -6.49 -2.92 -14.16
CA CYS A 22 -6.03 -1.80 -13.33
C CYS A 22 -4.55 -1.93 -12.95
N TYR A 23 -3.91 -0.78 -12.71
CA TYR A 23 -2.60 -0.72 -12.07
C TYR A 23 -2.73 -1.17 -10.61
N GLN A 24 -1.64 -1.71 -10.07
CA GLN A 24 -1.59 -2.14 -8.68
C GLN A 24 -0.33 -1.63 -7.98
N TRP A 25 -0.47 -1.16 -6.75
CA TRP A 25 0.65 -0.96 -5.84
C TRP A 25 0.98 -2.26 -5.15
N GLU A 26 2.21 -2.74 -5.32
CA GLU A 26 2.67 -3.92 -4.62
C GLU A 26 3.56 -3.53 -3.46
N VAL A 27 3.11 -3.87 -2.26
CA VAL A 27 3.91 -3.83 -1.02
C VAL A 27 4.76 -5.08 -0.99
N THR A 28 6.08 -4.92 -0.97
CA THR A 28 7.04 -6.03 -0.94
C THR A 28 7.08 -6.71 0.43
N THR A 29 7.02 -5.93 1.51
CA THR A 29 7.00 -6.43 2.89
C THR A 29 6.02 -5.61 3.72
N CYS A 30 4.87 -6.20 4.05
CA CYS A 30 3.89 -5.58 4.94
C CYS A 30 4.47 -5.46 6.35
N PRO A 31 4.42 -4.28 7.00
CA PRO A 31 4.99 -4.07 8.34
C PRO A 31 4.29 -4.86 9.44
N TYR A 32 3.11 -5.44 9.16
CA TYR A 32 2.32 -6.18 10.13
C TYR A 32 2.48 -7.70 10.02
N CYS A 33 2.36 -8.25 8.82
CA CYS A 33 2.39 -9.70 8.61
C CYS A 33 3.66 -10.20 7.90
N GLY A 34 4.54 -9.30 7.45
CA GLY A 34 5.76 -9.62 6.70
C GLY A 34 5.54 -10.15 5.27
N LYS A 35 4.29 -10.29 4.82
CA LYS A 35 3.95 -10.83 3.49
C LYS A 35 3.82 -9.73 2.43
N ARG A 36 3.74 -10.14 1.16
CA ARG A 36 3.46 -9.26 0.01
C ARG A 36 1.97 -8.96 -0.13
N HIS A 37 1.64 -7.71 -0.42
CA HIS A 37 0.25 -7.24 -0.58
C HIS A 37 0.11 -6.44 -1.88
N ARG A 38 -1.10 -6.45 -2.45
CA ARG A 38 -1.44 -5.61 -3.61
C ARG A 38 -2.63 -4.73 -3.30
N HIS A 39 -2.54 -3.48 -3.74
CA HIS A 39 -3.59 -2.48 -3.64
C HIS A 39 -3.90 -1.93 -5.02
N GLY A 40 -5.15 -1.53 -5.27
CA GLY A 40 -5.49 -0.88 -6.53
C GLY A 40 -4.79 0.48 -6.66
N ALA A 41 -4.32 0.79 -7.86
CA ALA A 41 -3.69 2.07 -8.21
C ALA A 41 -4.45 2.78 -9.34
N GLY A 42 -5.74 2.48 -9.52
CA GLY A 42 -6.55 3.04 -10.61
C GLY A 42 -6.25 2.41 -11.98
N ASP A 43 -6.94 2.90 -12.99
CA ASP A 43 -6.86 2.37 -14.36
C ASP A 43 -5.93 3.18 -15.26
N GLU A 44 -5.65 4.43 -14.87
CA GLU A 44 -4.85 5.37 -15.64
C GLU A 44 -3.48 5.60 -14.99
N PRO A 45 -2.38 5.61 -15.77
CA PRO A 45 -1.01 5.69 -15.25
C PRO A 45 -0.68 7.02 -14.56
N ASP A 46 -1.30 8.12 -14.95
CA ASP A 46 -1.12 9.44 -14.34
C ASP A 46 -1.84 9.58 -12.98
N GLN A 47 -2.82 8.71 -12.72
CA GLN A 47 -3.60 8.74 -11.48
C GLN A 47 -3.02 7.85 -10.37
N VAL A 48 -2.06 6.97 -10.68
CA VAL A 48 -1.57 5.93 -9.74
C VAL A 48 -1.11 6.49 -8.40
N ASN A 49 -0.49 7.67 -8.39
CA ASN A 49 0.02 8.30 -7.18
C ASN A 49 -1.11 8.82 -6.25
N THR A 50 -2.30 9.08 -6.78
CA THR A 50 -3.48 9.45 -5.96
C THR A 50 -3.97 8.29 -5.09
N PHE A 51 -3.54 7.07 -5.40
CA PHE A 51 -3.84 5.85 -4.64
C PHE A 51 -2.73 5.46 -3.64
N LEU A 52 -1.77 6.34 -3.40
CA LEU A 52 -0.86 6.22 -2.25
C LEU A 52 -1.53 6.71 -0.96
N GLY A 53 -0.81 6.63 0.17
CA GLY A 53 -1.30 7.13 1.45
C GLY A 53 -1.71 6.05 2.44
N HIS A 54 -2.53 6.42 3.42
CA HIS A 54 -2.87 5.56 4.56
C HIS A 54 -3.75 4.37 4.15
N ARG A 55 -3.38 3.19 4.63
CA ARG A 55 -4.13 1.93 4.47
C ARG A 55 -4.35 1.30 5.83
N VAL A 56 -5.59 0.86 6.05
CA VAL A 56 -5.97 0.12 7.26
C VAL A 56 -5.36 -1.28 7.20
N GLU A 57 -4.82 -1.73 8.32
CA GLU A 57 -4.33 -3.08 8.48
C GLU A 57 -5.49 -4.07 8.49
N HIS A 58 -5.36 -5.15 7.71
CA HIS A 58 -6.37 -6.21 7.59
C HIS A 58 -5.73 -7.61 7.59
N CYS A 59 -4.47 -7.72 7.99
CA CYS A 59 -3.65 -8.90 7.79
C CYS A 59 -3.75 -9.89 8.96
N THR A 60 -3.88 -9.36 10.17
CA THR A 60 -3.78 -10.10 11.44
C THR A 60 -5.14 -10.42 12.05
N GLY A 61 -6.24 -9.99 11.42
CA GLY A 61 -7.60 -10.22 11.91
C GLY A 61 -7.93 -9.44 13.20
N HIS A 62 -7.05 -8.54 13.64
CA HIS A 62 -7.38 -7.55 14.67
C HIS A 62 -8.42 -6.56 14.13
N ASP A 63 -9.15 -5.94 15.06
CA ASP A 63 -10.15 -4.92 14.74
C ASP A 63 -9.52 -3.86 13.81
N PRO A 64 -10.05 -3.67 12.59
CA PRO A 64 -9.45 -2.77 11.60
C PRO A 64 -9.49 -1.31 12.06
N CYS A 65 -10.23 -0.97 13.11
CA CYS A 65 -10.33 0.39 13.62
C CYS A 65 -9.14 0.72 14.55
N GLY A 66 -7.98 1.04 13.96
CA GLY A 66 -6.96 1.79 14.72
C GLY A 66 -5.50 1.55 14.37
N VAL A 67 -5.20 0.64 13.44
CA VAL A 67 -3.82 0.37 12.98
C VAL A 67 -3.76 0.33 11.46
N GLY A 68 -2.66 0.84 10.91
CA GLY A 68 -2.50 1.02 9.47
C GLY A 68 -1.08 1.41 9.10
N TYR A 69 -0.82 1.51 7.80
CA TYR A 69 0.47 1.88 7.26
C TYR A 69 0.32 2.82 6.07
N TYR A 70 1.33 3.62 5.79
CA TYR A 70 1.37 4.48 4.61
C TYR A 70 2.04 3.78 3.45
N LEU A 71 1.39 3.74 2.29
CA LEU A 71 2.05 3.38 1.04
C LEU A 71 2.95 4.54 0.62
N VAL A 72 4.24 4.28 0.47
CA VAL A 72 5.24 5.25 0.00
C VAL A 72 5.98 4.69 -1.21
N LEU A 73 6.37 5.53 -2.15
CA LEU A 73 7.16 5.09 -3.29
C LEU A 73 8.51 4.54 -2.81
N ASP A 74 8.93 3.40 -3.35
CA ASP A 74 10.27 2.86 -3.13
C ASP A 74 11.29 3.84 -3.74
N GLY A 75 11.85 4.74 -2.90
CA GLY A 75 12.77 5.79 -3.33
C GLY A 75 12.63 7.17 -2.67
N GLU A 76 11.60 7.41 -1.85
CA GLU A 76 11.46 8.67 -1.10
C GLU A 76 11.98 8.45 0.34
N ALA A 77 13.31 8.51 0.51
CA ALA A 77 13.99 8.59 1.80
C ALA A 77 14.36 10.05 2.13
#